data_AF-A0ABD4VEK5-F1
#
_entry.id   AF-A0ABD4VEK5-F1
#
_cell.length_a   1.000
_cell.length_b   1.000
_cell.length_c   1.000
_cell.angle_alpha   90.00
_cell.angle_beta   90.00
_cell.angle_gamma   90.00
#
_symmetry.space_group_name_H-M   'P 1'
#
loop_
_entity.id
_entity.type
_entity.pdbx_description
1 polymer ?
#
loop_
_entity_poly.entity_id
_entity_poly.type
_entity_poly.pdbx_seq_one_letter_code
_entity_poly.pdbx_strand_id
1 'polypeptide(L)'
;MSARMHLSPAHDAHPRSPGEEQFALAAELLALLGDRTRLALLHALTYGEADVSTLTEGCGAARPAVSQHLARLRLAGLVNTRKDGRRVIYSLGDGHLRRVVDEALSLADHRLSDRPAHD
;
A
#
# COMPACT_ATOMS: atom_id res chain seq x y z
N MET A 1 -28.73 -0.72 38.88
CA MET A 1 -28.35 0.46 38.09
C MET A 1 -26.85 0.44 37.87
N SER A 2 -26.41 0.21 36.62
CA SER A 2 -25.17 0.71 36.01
C SER A 2 -24.77 -0.19 34.86
N ALA A 3 -24.99 0.30 33.65
CA ALA A 3 -24.23 -0.08 32.47
C ALA A 3 -24.10 1.19 31.62
N ARG A 4 -23.18 2.08 32.00
CA ARG A 4 -22.70 3.11 31.08
C ARG A 4 -21.76 2.40 30.11
N MET A 5 -22.28 2.07 28.93
CA MET A 5 -21.45 1.77 27.78
C MET A 5 -20.61 3.01 27.47
N HIS A 6 -19.35 2.96 27.82
CA HIS A 6 -18.35 3.89 27.30
C HIS A 6 -18.13 3.51 25.83
N LEU A 7 -18.86 4.15 24.91
CA LEU A 7 -18.46 4.13 23.51
C LEU A 7 -17.12 4.87 23.44
N SER A 8 -16.07 4.11 23.13
CA SER A 8 -14.75 4.63 22.76
C SER A 8 -14.91 5.51 21.52
N PRO A 9 -14.37 6.74 21.48
CA PRO A 9 -14.47 7.60 20.32
C PRO A 9 -13.59 7.05 19.21
N ALA A 10 -14.15 6.17 18.37
CA ALA A 10 -13.56 5.84 17.09
C ALA A 10 -13.71 7.05 16.16
N HIS A 11 -12.66 7.31 15.41
CA HIS A 11 -12.44 8.40 14.43
C HIS A 11 -11.74 9.62 15.03
N ASP A 12 -10.41 9.54 15.08
CA ASP A 12 -9.57 10.72 14.92
C ASP A 12 -10.10 11.52 13.74
N ALA A 13 -10.72 12.64 14.09
CA ALA A 13 -11.31 13.58 13.16
C ALA A 13 -10.18 14.14 12.29
N HIS A 14 -9.98 13.54 11.12
CA HIS A 14 -9.28 14.22 10.05
C HIS A 14 -9.97 15.58 9.87
N PRO A 15 -9.22 16.69 9.81
CA PRO A 15 -9.83 18.00 9.58
C PRO A 15 -10.76 17.90 8.37
N ARG A 16 -11.96 18.49 8.46
CA ARG A 16 -13.02 18.40 7.42
C ARG A 16 -12.59 18.95 6.05
N SER A 17 -11.36 19.42 5.90
CA SER A 17 -10.69 19.74 4.64
C SER A 17 -9.20 19.44 4.78
N PRO A 18 -8.55 18.77 3.80
CA PRO A 18 -7.12 18.51 3.86
C PRO A 18 -6.32 19.82 3.84
N GLY A 19 -5.26 19.90 4.62
CA GLY A 19 -4.31 21.03 4.60
C GLY A 19 -3.25 20.89 3.50
N GLU A 20 -2.50 21.96 3.21
CA GLU A 20 -1.45 21.95 2.17
C GLU A 20 -0.39 20.85 2.39
N GLU A 21 0.06 20.64 3.63
CA GLU A 21 1.01 19.58 3.97
C GLU A 21 0.47 18.18 3.67
N GLN A 22 -0.84 17.96 3.88
CA GLN A 22 -1.48 16.69 3.58
C GLN A 22 -1.53 16.45 2.06
N PHE A 23 -1.83 17.48 1.27
CA PHE A 23 -1.79 17.38 -0.19
C PHE A 23 -0.37 17.11 -0.71
N ALA A 24 0.63 17.79 -0.18
CA ALA A 24 2.02 17.58 -0.56
C ALA A 24 2.48 16.15 -0.27
N LEU A 25 2.25 15.66 0.96
CA LEU A 25 2.61 14.30 1.33
C LEU A 25 1.83 13.25 0.52
N ALA A 26 0.52 13.45 0.32
CA ALA A 26 -0.28 12.55 -0.50
C ALA A 26 0.25 12.49 -1.95
N ALA A 27 0.62 13.62 -2.54
CA ALA A 27 1.21 13.67 -3.88
C ALA A 27 2.55 12.91 -3.95
N GLU A 28 3.41 13.06 -2.94
CA GLU A 28 4.68 12.32 -2.86
C GLU A 28 4.46 10.80 -2.75
N LEU A 29 3.53 10.37 -1.89
CA LEU A 29 3.18 8.96 -1.73
C LEU A 29 2.58 8.38 -3.01
N LEU A 30 1.66 9.11 -3.66
CA LEU A 30 1.06 8.71 -4.93
C LEU A 30 2.08 8.68 -6.06
N ALA A 31 3.03 9.61 -6.10
CA ALA A 31 4.13 9.58 -7.06
C ALA A 31 5.04 8.37 -6.84
N LEU A 32 5.28 7.98 -5.59
CA LEU A 32 5.97 6.73 -5.29
C LEU A 32 5.14 5.53 -5.77
N LEU A 33 3.84 5.51 -5.55
CA LEU A 33 2.94 4.45 -6.02
C LEU A 33 2.81 4.41 -7.56
N GLY A 34 2.99 5.52 -8.27
CA GLY A 34 2.75 5.67 -9.72
C GLY A 34 3.67 4.88 -10.67
N ASP A 35 4.32 3.81 -10.20
CA ASP A 35 5.18 2.93 -10.99
C ASP A 35 4.61 1.51 -11.02
N ARG A 36 4.55 0.95 -12.22
CA ARG A 36 3.98 -0.38 -12.49
C ARG A 36 4.58 -1.47 -11.60
N THR A 37 5.90 -1.50 -11.44
CA THR A 37 6.58 -2.55 -10.66
C THR A 37 6.31 -2.38 -9.17
N ARG A 38 6.27 -1.15 -8.67
CA ARG A 38 5.92 -0.90 -7.26
C ARG A 38 4.48 -1.25 -6.95
N LEU A 39 3.53 -0.95 -7.83
CA LEU A 39 2.15 -1.41 -7.67
C LEU A 39 2.04 -2.93 -7.68
N ALA A 40 2.74 -3.61 -8.59
CA ALA A 40 2.76 -5.07 -8.62
C ALA A 40 3.31 -5.68 -7.31
N LEU A 41 4.40 -5.12 -6.78
CA LEU A 41 4.99 -5.55 -5.52
C LEU A 41 4.03 -5.34 -4.34
N LEU A 42 3.43 -4.16 -4.23
CA LEU A 42 2.50 -3.83 -3.15
C LEU A 42 1.24 -4.68 -3.24
N HIS A 43 0.70 -4.89 -4.46
CA HIS A 43 -0.43 -5.78 -4.68
C HIS A 43 -0.11 -7.22 -4.27
N ALA A 44 1.06 -7.75 -4.64
CA ALA A 44 1.49 -9.08 -4.19
C ALA A 44 1.52 -9.17 -2.65
N LEU A 45 1.99 -8.12 -1.97
CA LEU A 45 2.02 -8.05 -0.50
C LEU A 45 0.64 -7.89 0.16
N THR A 46 -0.43 -7.62 -0.60
CA THR A 46 -1.81 -7.62 -0.05
C THR A 46 -2.29 -9.04 0.28
N TYR A 47 -1.73 -10.06 -0.38
CA TYR A 47 -2.07 -11.47 -0.16
C TYR A 47 -1.28 -12.11 0.99
N GLY A 48 -0.24 -11.44 1.47
CA GLY A 48 0.62 -11.94 2.53
C GLY A 48 2.06 -11.49 2.37
N GLU A 49 2.87 -11.90 3.31
CA GLU A 49 4.27 -11.50 3.41
C GLU A 49 5.13 -12.39 2.51
N ALA A 50 6.15 -11.80 1.86
CA ALA A 50 6.93 -12.51 0.86
C ALA A 50 8.41 -12.11 0.87
N ASP A 51 9.29 -13.02 0.45
CA ASP A 51 10.70 -12.71 0.23
C ASP A 51 10.95 -12.08 -1.15
N VAL A 52 12.14 -11.48 -1.32
CA VAL A 52 12.51 -10.83 -2.59
C VAL A 52 12.48 -11.77 -3.78
N SER A 53 12.76 -13.07 -3.59
CA SER A 53 12.75 -14.05 -4.69
C SER A 53 11.32 -14.27 -5.18
N THR A 54 10.39 -14.53 -4.27
CA THR A 54 8.96 -14.68 -4.53
C THR A 54 8.39 -13.44 -5.22
N LEU A 55 8.73 -12.26 -4.72
CA LEU A 55 8.30 -10.98 -5.29
C LEU A 55 8.87 -10.74 -6.69
N THR A 56 10.11 -11.17 -6.95
CA THR A 56 10.74 -11.05 -8.27
C THR A 56 10.02 -11.90 -9.31
N GLU A 57 9.66 -13.14 -8.95
CA GLU A 57 8.93 -14.07 -9.83
C GLU A 57 7.56 -13.52 -10.22
N GLY A 58 6.83 -12.90 -9.27
CA GLY A 58 5.50 -12.33 -9.53
C GLY A 58 5.48 -11.02 -10.33
N CYS A 59 6.54 -10.21 -10.28
CA CYS A 59 6.54 -8.87 -10.88
C CYS A 59 7.08 -8.83 -12.33
N GLY A 60 7.70 -9.90 -12.81
CA GLY A 60 8.30 -9.94 -14.16
C GLY A 60 9.43 -8.93 -14.36
N ALA A 61 10.09 -8.51 -13.27
CA ALA A 61 11.20 -7.54 -13.28
C ALA A 61 12.49 -8.20 -12.77
N ALA A 62 13.65 -7.69 -13.20
CA ALA A 62 14.93 -8.23 -12.74
C ALA A 62 15.14 -8.01 -11.23
N ARG A 63 15.73 -8.99 -10.55
CA ARG A 63 15.96 -8.97 -9.09
C ARG A 63 16.66 -7.70 -8.56
N PRO A 64 17.68 -7.12 -9.24
CA PRO A 64 18.27 -5.85 -8.81
C PRO A 64 17.27 -4.68 -8.81
N ALA A 65 16.40 -4.61 -9.83
CA ALA A 65 15.37 -3.59 -9.92
C ALA A 65 14.32 -3.77 -8.82
N VAL A 66 13.86 -5.00 -8.58
CA VAL A 66 12.93 -5.32 -7.48
C VAL A 66 13.51 -4.94 -6.12
N SER A 67 14.78 -5.27 -5.87
CA SER A 67 15.47 -4.89 -4.62
C SER A 67 15.53 -3.37 -4.46
N GLN A 68 15.81 -2.63 -5.55
CA GLN A 68 15.83 -1.17 -5.52
C GLN A 68 14.45 -0.57 -5.23
N HIS A 69 13.39 -1.11 -5.85
CA HIS A 69 12.02 -0.69 -5.57
C HIS A 69 11.63 -0.96 -4.12
N LEU A 70 11.92 -2.15 -3.60
CA LEU A 70 11.65 -2.51 -2.20
C LEU A 70 12.43 -1.63 -1.22
N ALA A 71 13.68 -1.26 -1.55
CA ALA A 71 14.45 -0.32 -0.74
C ALA A 71 13.78 1.07 -0.68
N ARG A 72 13.30 1.59 -1.82
CA ARG A 72 12.57 2.88 -1.85
C ARG A 72 11.26 2.81 -1.08
N LEU A 73 10.47 1.75 -1.26
CA LEU A 73 9.21 1.55 -0.53
C LEU A 73 9.45 1.47 0.98
N ARG A 74 10.53 0.79 1.40
CA ARG A 74 10.91 0.70 2.82
C ARG A 74 11.35 2.04 3.38
N LEU A 75 12.15 2.81 2.65
CA LEU A 75 12.57 4.16 3.07
C LEU A 75 11.38 5.11 3.24
N ALA A 76 10.34 4.94 2.44
CA ALA A 76 9.09 5.68 2.55
C ALA A 76 8.11 5.13 3.60
N GLY A 77 8.48 4.08 4.35
CA GLY A 77 7.61 3.46 5.37
C GLY A 77 6.42 2.67 4.81
N LEU A 78 6.35 2.43 3.50
CA LEU A 78 5.23 1.73 2.86
C LEU A 78 5.30 0.21 3.02
N VAL A 79 6.50 -0.33 3.29
CA VAL A 79 6.69 -1.75 3.57
C VAL A 79 7.54 -1.94 4.81
N ASN A 80 7.17 -2.95 5.57
CA ASN A 80 7.93 -3.44 6.70
C ASN A 80 8.86 -4.58 6.26
N THR A 81 9.88 -4.83 7.07
CA THR A 81 10.79 -5.97 6.85
C THR A 81 11.08 -6.68 8.15
N ARG A 82 11.16 -8.01 8.09
CA ARG A 82 11.79 -8.82 9.14
C ARG A 82 12.78 -9.81 8.54
N LYS A 83 13.67 -10.33 9.38
CA LYS A 83 14.56 -11.44 8.99
C LYS A 83 13.92 -12.77 9.34
N ASP A 84 14.01 -13.72 8.42
CA ASP A 84 13.68 -15.13 8.64
C ASP A 84 14.86 -15.98 8.16
N GLY A 85 15.69 -16.41 9.11
CA GLY A 85 16.99 -17.00 8.84
C GLY A 85 17.88 -16.08 8.00
N ARG A 86 18.19 -16.51 6.77
CA ARG A 86 18.98 -15.72 5.79
C ARG A 86 18.13 -14.85 4.87
N ARG A 87 16.80 -14.97 4.94
CA ARG A 87 15.87 -14.27 4.06
C ARG A 87 15.39 -12.97 4.72
N VAL A 88 15.06 -11.99 3.88
CA VAL A 88 14.33 -10.80 4.28
C VAL A 88 12.90 -10.97 3.78
N ILE A 89 11.96 -10.93 4.71
CA ILE A 89 10.53 -11.03 4.45
C ILE A 89 9.94 -9.62 4.50
N TYR A 90 9.18 -9.28 3.46
CA TYR A 90 8.49 -8.00 3.30
C TYR A 90 7.01 -8.15 3.61
N SER A 91 6.43 -7.11 4.19
CA SER A 91 4.98 -6.98 4.42
C SER A 91 4.54 -5.53 4.23
N LEU A 92 3.24 -5.29 4.04
CA LEU A 92 2.72 -3.92 3.93
C LEU A 92 2.89 -3.14 5.25
N GLY A 93 3.05 -1.82 5.13
CA GLY A 93 3.18 -0.90 6.26
C GLY A 93 1.96 -0.93 7.18
N ASP A 94 0.77 -0.85 6.60
CA ASP A 94 -0.52 -0.87 7.30
C ASP A 94 -1.69 -1.26 6.37
N GLY A 95 -2.90 -1.33 6.94
CA GLY A 95 -4.14 -1.64 6.20
C GLY A 95 -4.72 -0.46 5.40
N HIS A 96 -4.29 0.78 5.63
CA HIS A 96 -4.68 1.91 4.80
C HIS A 96 -4.02 1.82 3.41
N LEU A 97 -2.73 1.50 3.36
CA LEU A 97 -2.01 1.30 2.10
C LEU A 97 -2.63 0.20 1.24
N ARG A 98 -3.05 -0.93 1.85
CA ARG A 98 -3.77 -1.98 1.13
C ARG A 98 -5.00 -1.44 0.40
N ARG A 99 -5.85 -0.66 1.10
CA ARG A 99 -7.05 -0.06 0.51
C ARG A 99 -6.73 0.87 -0.65
N VAL A 100 -5.67 1.67 -0.53
CA VAL A 100 -5.21 2.57 -1.62
C VAL A 100 -4.79 1.77 -2.86
N VAL A 101 -4.05 0.67 -2.68
CA VAL A 101 -3.61 -0.19 -3.79
C VAL A 101 -4.80 -0.87 -4.45
N ASP A 102 -5.70 -1.45 -3.65
CA ASP A 102 -6.90 -2.13 -4.16
C ASP A 102 -7.81 -1.15 -4.93
N GLU A 103 -8.01 0.06 -4.41
CA GLU A 103 -8.81 1.11 -5.07
C GLU A 103 -8.16 1.60 -6.38
N ALA A 104 -6.83 1.78 -6.39
CA ALA A 104 -6.12 2.19 -7.60
C ALA A 104 -6.25 1.15 -8.73
N LEU A 105 -6.24 -0.14 -8.39
CA LEU A 105 -6.45 -1.22 -9.36
C LEU A 105 -7.92 -1.32 -9.80
N SER A 106 -8.87 -1.13 -8.88
CA SER A 106 -10.31 -1.06 -9.19
C SER A 106 -10.62 0.08 -10.17
N LEU A 107 -10.06 1.27 -9.93
CA LEU A 107 -10.18 2.41 -10.83
C LEU A 107 -9.61 2.12 -12.22
N ALA A 108 -8.48 1.42 -12.29
CA ALA A 108 -7.89 1.01 -13.56
C ALA A 108 -8.78 -0.02 -14.28
N ASP A 109 -9.31 -1.00 -13.55
CA ASP A 109 -10.22 -2.03 -14.09
C ASP A 109 -11.50 -1.42 -14.67
N HIS A 110 -12.11 -0.47 -13.97
CA HIS A 110 -13.28 0.27 -14.48
C HIS A 110 -12.98 1.00 -15.78
N ARG A 111 -11.80 1.60 -15.91
CA ARG A 111 -11.38 2.30 -17.14
C ARG A 111 -11.03 1.35 -18.28
N LEU A 112 -10.54 0.14 -17.98
CA LEU A 112 -10.21 -0.88 -18.98
C LEU A 112 -11.45 -1.66 -19.45
N SER A 113 -12.48 -1.76 -18.61
CA SER A 113 -13.65 -2.62 -18.84
C SER A 113 -14.80 -1.98 -19.61
N ASP A 114 -14.76 -0.67 -19.94
CA ASP A 114 -15.89 0.09 -20.54
C ASP A 114 -17.24 -0.12 -19.80
N ARG A 115 -17.22 -0.56 -18.54
CA ARG A 115 -18.41 -0.67 -17.69
C ARG A 115 -18.63 0.68 -17.02
N PRO A 116 -19.85 1.27 -17.09
CA PRO A 116 -20.12 2.55 -16.45
C PRO A 116 -19.83 2.45 -14.95
N ALA A 117 -19.22 3.50 -14.39
CA ALA A 117 -18.97 3.61 -12.96
C ALA A 117 -20.28 3.39 -12.19
N HIS A 118 -20.27 2.48 -11.21
CA HIS A 118 -21.35 2.37 -10.24
C HIS A 118 -20.94 3.18 -9.01
N ASP A 119 -21.52 4.38 -8.89
CA ASP A 119 -21.46 5.24 -7.71
C ASP A 119 -22.01 4.55 -6.44
#